data_AF-A0AAX0IV28-F1
#
_entry.id   AF-A0AAX0IV28-F1
#
_cell.length_a   1.000
_cell.length_b   1.000
_cell.length_c   1.000
_cell.angle_alpha   90.00
_cell.angle_beta   90.00
_cell.angle_gamma   90.00
#
_symmetry.space_group_name_H-M   'P 1'
#
loop_
_entity.id
_entity.type
_entity.pdbx_description
1 polymer ?
#
loop_
_entity_poly.entity_id
_entity_poly.type
_entity_poly.pdbx_seq_one_letter_code
_entity_poly.pdbx_strand_id
1 'polypeptide(L)'
;MQTKNKLFGASFEQSKRIVPRQFATEDGAQMGVSVSMSFWKRVFGLVGLMFSFIAYGAGIYMTDGFRNSTDSVQVISESTGALIGEIGAYFRPINLVLVILFTALIILNIIPKFNYAYQLIYGNCLLLIFGLLAIFSSLPLLIGLTIGAFGTLAFIVQLIFLGYLVKILIVNVMKEVKTSLYNENEIKDKDWGTPINNFVKRYGGILLGLSILNRWTFNFGEFSKDNPGLMSFLSGFLFLPLISLFLLAEGQLLKNFVKSFYFFKYRKEYREYFNITNDQWYGKFRARFMSK
;
A
#
# COMPACT_ATOMS: atom_id res chain seq x y z
N MET A 1 -20.64 -31.10 9.62
CA MET A 1 -20.26 -29.97 8.74
C MET A 1 -18.80 -29.64 8.98
N GLN A 2 -17.90 -29.83 8.00
CA GLN A 2 -16.52 -29.33 8.13
C GLN A 2 -16.54 -27.81 8.05
N THR A 3 -16.35 -27.13 9.18
CA THR A 3 -16.28 -25.66 9.24
C THR A 3 -15.10 -25.20 8.39
N LYS A 4 -15.38 -24.60 7.22
CA LYS A 4 -14.34 -24.12 6.30
C LYS A 4 -13.46 -23.10 7.02
N ASN A 5 -12.17 -23.40 7.20
CA ASN A 5 -11.21 -22.51 7.88
C ASN A 5 -11.24 -21.08 7.28
N LYS A 6 -11.52 -20.07 8.12
CA LYS A 6 -11.65 -18.65 7.74
C LYS A 6 -10.44 -17.85 8.22
N LEU A 7 -9.94 -16.89 7.44
CA LEU A 7 -8.75 -16.11 7.79
C LEU A 7 -8.83 -15.41 9.17
N PHE A 8 -10.00 -14.95 9.60
CA PHE A 8 -10.23 -14.28 10.89
C PHE A 8 -10.94 -15.18 11.93
N GLY A 9 -11.02 -16.48 11.67
CA GLY A 9 -11.74 -17.46 12.49
C GLY A 9 -10.83 -18.37 13.33
N ALA A 10 -9.52 -18.16 13.35
CA ALA A 10 -8.60 -19.04 14.06
C ALA A 10 -8.70 -18.87 15.59
N SER A 11 -8.34 -19.93 16.33
CA SER A 11 -8.25 -19.95 17.79
C SER A 11 -6.95 -19.29 18.31
N PHE A 12 -6.85 -19.09 19.63
CA PHE A 12 -5.63 -18.57 20.26
C PHE A 12 -4.41 -19.46 19.95
N GLU A 13 -4.56 -20.78 20.14
CA GLU A 13 -3.52 -21.78 19.85
C GLU A 13 -3.01 -21.73 18.41
N GLN A 14 -3.93 -21.60 17.45
CA GLN A 14 -3.59 -21.45 16.03
C GLN A 14 -2.89 -20.11 15.76
N SER A 15 -3.34 -19.03 16.40
CA SER A 15 -2.77 -17.69 16.17
C SER A 15 -1.33 -17.53 16.67
N LYS A 16 -0.90 -18.30 17.69
CA LYS A 16 0.49 -18.31 18.18
C LYS A 16 1.51 -18.63 17.08
N ARG A 17 1.10 -19.32 16.02
CA ARG A 17 1.95 -19.65 14.86
C ARG A 17 2.34 -18.43 14.02
N ILE A 18 1.50 -17.39 14.00
CA ILE A 18 1.73 -16.21 13.14
C ILE A 18 2.05 -14.94 13.92
N VAL A 19 1.69 -14.85 15.20
CA VAL A 19 1.95 -13.69 16.05
C VAL A 19 3.28 -13.88 16.77
N PRO A 20 4.36 -13.22 16.34
CA PRO A 20 5.67 -13.40 16.96
C PRO A 20 5.77 -12.62 18.26
N ARG A 21 6.62 -13.09 19.19
CA ARG A 21 6.84 -12.42 20.50
C ARG A 21 7.29 -10.97 20.37
N GLN A 22 8.01 -10.60 19.31
CA GLN A 22 8.44 -9.23 19.06
C GLN A 22 7.28 -8.22 18.99
N PHE A 23 6.07 -8.67 18.64
CA PHE A 23 4.87 -7.81 18.64
C PHE A 23 4.53 -7.30 20.04
N ALA A 24 5.01 -7.91 21.12
CA ALA A 24 4.80 -7.46 22.50
C ALA A 24 5.41 -6.08 22.82
N THR A 25 6.26 -5.54 21.94
CA THR A 25 6.97 -4.26 22.14
C THR A 25 6.79 -3.34 20.94
N GLU A 26 6.78 -2.02 21.18
CA GLU A 26 6.70 -1.00 20.12
C GLU A 26 7.81 -1.16 19.07
N ASP A 27 9.05 -1.37 19.53
CA ASP A 27 10.21 -1.48 18.65
C ASP A 27 10.19 -2.80 17.85
N GLY A 28 9.75 -3.89 18.48
CA GLY A 28 9.63 -5.19 17.82
C GLY A 28 8.45 -5.29 16.84
N ALA A 29 7.45 -4.41 16.93
CA ALA A 29 6.41 -4.29 15.91
C ALA A 29 6.93 -3.61 14.62
N GLN A 30 8.07 -2.91 14.67
CA GLN A 30 8.71 -2.24 13.52
C GLN A 30 7.80 -1.26 12.76
N MET A 31 6.79 -0.69 13.42
CA MET A 31 5.83 0.25 12.83
C MET A 31 6.09 1.71 13.24
N GLY A 32 7.24 1.94 13.88
CA GLY A 32 7.72 3.25 14.29
C GLY A 32 6.71 3.98 15.18
N VAL A 33 6.48 5.24 14.84
CA VAL A 33 5.69 6.16 15.66
C VAL A 33 4.19 5.83 15.69
N SER A 34 3.69 5.14 14.67
CA SER A 34 2.26 4.82 14.52
C SER A 34 1.72 3.91 15.64
N VAL A 35 2.59 3.12 16.28
CA VAL A 35 2.23 2.18 17.35
C VAL A 35 2.67 2.63 18.74
N SER A 36 3.21 3.84 18.87
CA SER A 36 3.82 4.26 20.14
C SER A 36 2.79 4.59 21.23
N MET A 37 3.07 4.17 22.46
CA MET A 37 2.33 4.54 23.65
C MET A 37 2.81 5.89 24.23
N SER A 38 3.96 6.39 23.79
CA SER A 38 4.52 7.67 24.22
C SER A 38 3.82 8.85 23.54
N PHE A 39 3.33 9.80 24.34
CA PHE A 39 2.67 11.01 23.84
C PHE A 39 3.57 11.80 22.88
N TRP A 40 4.82 12.08 23.26
CA TRP A 40 5.75 12.86 22.43
C TRP A 40 6.09 12.17 21.11
N LYS A 41 6.24 10.84 21.12
CA LYS A 41 6.41 10.09 19.87
C LYS A 41 5.17 10.28 18.99
N ARG A 42 3.95 10.12 19.54
CA ARG A 42 2.71 10.32 18.76
C ARG A 42 2.54 11.76 18.22
N VAL A 43 2.97 12.77 18.98
CA VAL A 43 3.02 14.16 18.49
C VAL A 43 3.99 14.31 17.33
N PHE A 44 5.19 13.71 17.41
CA PHE A 44 6.12 13.65 16.27
C PHE A 44 5.50 12.94 15.05
N GLY A 45 4.59 11.99 15.28
CA GLY A 45 3.80 11.34 14.24
C GLY A 45 2.93 12.27 13.39
N LEU A 46 2.68 13.50 13.84
CA LEU A 46 1.99 14.53 13.06
C LEU A 46 2.76 14.97 11.80
N VAL A 47 4.08 14.71 11.73
CA VAL A 47 4.85 14.85 10.48
C VAL A 47 4.19 14.07 9.33
N GLY A 48 3.46 12.99 9.65
CA GLY A 48 2.68 12.24 8.66
C GLY A 48 1.64 13.08 7.91
N LEU A 49 1.17 14.21 8.45
CA LEU A 49 0.24 15.13 7.76
C LEU A 49 0.83 15.71 6.48
N MET A 50 2.17 15.82 6.37
CA MET A 50 2.83 16.23 5.13
C MET A 50 2.46 15.31 3.97
N PHE A 51 2.28 14.01 4.21
CA PHE A 51 1.87 13.07 3.17
C PHE A 51 0.43 13.30 2.71
N SER A 52 -0.48 13.77 3.58
CA SER A 52 -1.82 14.22 3.15
C SER A 52 -1.73 15.40 2.18
N PHE A 53 -0.86 16.37 2.45
CA PHE A 53 -0.65 17.52 1.57
C PHE A 53 -0.04 17.10 0.23
N ILE A 54 0.96 16.23 0.23
CA ILE A 54 1.58 15.69 -0.99
C ILE A 54 0.54 14.91 -1.81
N ALA A 55 -0.25 14.04 -1.16
CA ALA A 55 -1.27 13.25 -1.82
C ALA A 55 -2.40 14.12 -2.40
N TYR A 56 -2.85 15.14 -1.68
CA TYR A 56 -3.80 16.13 -2.20
C TYR A 56 -3.21 16.91 -3.38
N GLY A 57 -1.95 17.32 -3.27
CA GLY A 57 -1.21 18.01 -4.32
C GLY A 57 -1.14 17.19 -5.61
N ALA A 58 -0.67 15.94 -5.51
CA ALA A 58 -0.49 15.06 -6.66
C ALA A 58 -1.81 14.53 -7.22
N GLY A 59 -2.71 14.04 -6.35
CA GLY A 59 -3.91 13.33 -6.76
C GLY A 59 -5.14 14.19 -7.05
N ILE A 60 -5.10 15.49 -6.72
CA ILE A 60 -6.22 16.43 -6.91
C ILE A 60 -5.74 17.74 -7.53
N TYR A 61 -4.89 18.50 -6.83
CA TYR A 61 -4.55 19.86 -7.25
C TYR A 61 -3.82 19.89 -8.60
N MET A 62 -2.82 19.02 -8.77
CA MET A 62 -2.06 18.89 -10.01
C MET A 62 -2.95 18.41 -11.17
N THR A 63 -3.81 17.42 -10.93
CA THR A 63 -4.71 16.89 -11.96
C THR A 63 -5.78 17.89 -12.36
N ASP A 64 -6.37 18.62 -11.41
CA ASP A 64 -7.30 19.72 -11.68
C ASP A 64 -6.59 20.85 -12.45
N GLY A 65 -5.32 21.12 -12.12
CA GLY A 65 -4.46 22.04 -12.86
C GLY A 65 -4.32 21.67 -14.33
N PHE A 66 -3.92 20.43 -14.63
CA PHE A 66 -3.80 19.95 -16.02
C PHE A 66 -5.11 19.96 -16.79
N ARG A 67 -6.25 19.87 -16.11
CA ARG A 67 -7.58 19.97 -16.73
C ARG A 67 -7.94 21.41 -17.10
N ASN A 68 -7.48 22.39 -16.33
CA ASN A 68 -7.84 23.80 -16.50
C ASN A 68 -6.89 24.56 -17.44
N SER A 69 -5.61 24.21 -17.49
CA SER A 69 -4.64 24.72 -18.46
C SER A 69 -3.49 23.74 -18.63
N THR A 70 -3.10 23.52 -19.89
CA THR A 70 -1.91 22.74 -20.26
C THR A 70 -0.75 23.63 -20.70
N ASP A 71 -0.90 24.95 -20.62
CA ASP A 71 0.06 25.93 -21.17
C ASP A 71 1.41 25.92 -20.44
N SER A 72 1.45 25.45 -19.19
CA SER A 72 2.67 25.32 -18.38
C SER A 72 3.34 23.94 -18.51
N VAL A 73 2.83 23.05 -19.35
CA VAL A 73 3.29 21.66 -19.45
C VAL A 73 4.44 21.56 -20.44
N GLN A 74 5.67 21.66 -19.94
CA GLN A 74 6.88 21.68 -20.79
C GLN A 74 7.50 20.31 -21.04
N VAL A 75 7.22 19.31 -20.19
CA VAL A 75 7.92 18.00 -20.19
C VAL A 75 7.09 16.87 -20.81
N ILE A 76 5.77 16.99 -20.80
CA ILE A 76 4.84 16.02 -21.39
C ILE A 76 3.96 16.75 -22.42
N SER A 77 3.36 16.03 -23.36
CA SER A 77 2.47 16.67 -24.34
C SER A 77 1.21 17.22 -23.66
N GLU A 78 0.63 18.28 -24.22
CA GLU A 78 -0.66 18.85 -23.76
C GLU A 78 -1.75 17.78 -23.69
N SER A 79 -1.82 16.89 -24.69
CA SER A 79 -2.76 15.77 -24.72
C SER A 79 -2.57 14.78 -23.56
N THR A 80 -1.32 14.54 -23.15
CA THR A 80 -1.01 13.69 -21.99
C THR A 80 -1.40 14.38 -20.69
N GLY A 81 -1.14 15.69 -20.58
CA GLY A 81 -1.60 16.50 -19.46
C GLY A 81 -3.13 16.47 -19.31
N ALA A 82 -3.85 16.74 -20.39
CA ALA A 82 -5.31 16.70 -20.42
C ALA A 82 -5.86 15.33 -19.99
N LEU A 83 -5.26 14.23 -20.47
CA LEU A 83 -5.61 12.88 -20.08
C LEU A 83 -5.39 12.62 -18.58
N ILE A 84 -4.25 13.06 -18.02
CA ILE A 84 -3.98 12.97 -16.58
C ILE A 84 -5.06 13.74 -15.79
N GLY A 85 -5.45 14.92 -16.27
CA GLY A 85 -6.50 15.73 -15.65
C GLY A 85 -7.88 15.08 -15.69
N GLU A 86 -8.24 14.46 -16.81
CA GLU A 86 -9.51 13.73 -16.96
C GLU A 86 -9.56 12.49 -16.05
N ILE A 87 -8.51 11.68 -16.05
CA ILE A 87 -8.40 10.53 -15.15
C ILE A 87 -8.44 11.00 -13.69
N GLY A 88 -7.70 12.07 -13.36
CA GLY A 88 -7.70 12.65 -12.03
C GLY A 88 -9.10 13.07 -11.56
N ALA A 89 -9.93 13.61 -12.46
CA ALA A 89 -11.32 13.95 -12.13
C ALA A 89 -12.15 12.72 -11.71
N TYR A 90 -11.93 11.55 -12.33
CA TYR A 90 -12.57 10.29 -11.91
C TYR A 90 -12.08 9.80 -10.54
N PHE A 91 -10.78 9.98 -10.25
CA PHE A 91 -10.18 9.58 -8.97
C PHE A 91 -10.36 10.62 -7.85
N ARG A 92 -10.79 11.84 -8.16
CA ARG A 92 -10.95 12.94 -7.20
C ARG A 92 -11.82 12.59 -5.99
N PRO A 93 -13.00 11.95 -6.12
CA PRO A 93 -13.83 11.61 -4.96
C PRO A 93 -13.12 10.63 -4.01
N ILE A 94 -12.47 9.59 -4.54
CA ILE A 94 -11.77 8.61 -3.71
C ILE A 94 -10.51 9.22 -3.05
N ASN A 95 -9.77 10.05 -3.77
CA ASN A 95 -8.61 10.76 -3.22
C ASN A 95 -9.02 11.73 -2.10
N LEU A 96 -10.12 12.47 -2.26
CA LEU A 96 -10.63 13.35 -1.19
C LEU A 96 -10.98 12.55 0.07
N VAL A 97 -11.72 11.45 -0.09
CA VAL A 97 -12.09 10.58 1.04
C VAL A 97 -10.85 10.03 1.74
N LEU A 98 -9.86 9.54 0.99
CA LEU A 98 -8.62 8.99 1.55
C LEU A 98 -7.78 10.06 2.25
N VAL A 99 -7.66 11.26 1.68
CA VAL A 99 -6.93 12.39 2.30
C VAL A 99 -7.59 12.78 3.63
N ILE A 100 -8.92 12.94 3.63
CA ILE A 100 -9.67 13.30 4.84
C ILE A 100 -9.53 12.20 5.90
N LEU A 101 -9.73 10.94 5.50
CA LEU A 101 -9.64 9.79 6.40
C LEU A 101 -8.24 9.66 6.99
N PHE A 102 -7.19 9.72 6.17
CA PHE A 102 -5.81 9.62 6.63
C PHE A 102 -5.45 10.76 7.59
N THR A 103 -5.83 12.00 7.25
CA THR A 103 -5.65 13.18 8.10
C THR A 103 -6.33 13.02 9.45
N ALA A 104 -7.60 12.57 9.45
CA ALA A 104 -8.34 12.31 10.67
C ALA A 104 -7.67 11.23 11.53
N LEU A 105 -7.18 10.14 10.91
CA LEU A 105 -6.46 9.08 11.63
C LEU A 105 -5.13 9.59 12.23
N ILE A 106 -4.38 10.44 11.53
CA ILE A 106 -3.14 11.00 12.10
C ILE A 106 -3.45 11.87 13.33
N ILE A 107 -4.47 12.73 13.25
CA ILE A 107 -4.88 13.60 14.37
C ILE A 107 -5.39 12.74 15.54
N LEU A 108 -6.28 11.78 15.26
CA LEU A 108 -6.81 10.86 16.27
C LEU A 108 -5.72 9.98 16.88
N ASN A 109 -4.59 9.77 16.21
CA ASN A 109 -3.47 9.03 16.78
C ASN A 109 -2.87 9.74 18.00
N ILE A 110 -2.97 11.07 18.14
CA ILE A 110 -2.44 11.78 19.33
C ILE A 110 -3.06 11.23 20.62
N ILE A 111 -4.36 10.89 20.57
CA ILE A 111 -5.15 10.46 21.72
C ILE A 111 -4.68 9.06 22.17
N PRO A 112 -4.29 8.88 23.44
CA PRO A 112 -3.85 7.58 23.94
C PRO A 112 -4.97 6.55 23.87
N LYS A 113 -4.69 5.41 23.22
CA LYS A 113 -5.59 4.27 23.23
C LYS A 113 -5.55 3.55 24.59
N PHE A 114 -6.53 2.68 24.85
CA PHE A 114 -6.69 2.03 26.16
C PHE A 114 -5.47 1.20 26.57
N ASN A 115 -4.93 0.42 25.64
CA ASN A 115 -3.72 -0.37 25.81
C ASN A 115 -3.00 -0.50 24.47
N TYR A 116 -1.82 -1.12 24.53
CA TYR A 116 -0.94 -1.32 23.39
C TYR A 116 -1.58 -2.17 22.27
N ALA A 117 -2.41 -3.16 22.58
CA ALA A 117 -3.09 -3.94 21.54
C ALA A 117 -4.06 -3.09 20.69
N TYR A 118 -4.78 -2.14 21.31
CA TYR A 118 -5.60 -1.16 20.57
C TYR A 118 -4.72 -0.23 19.74
N GLN A 119 -3.59 0.24 20.28
CA GLN A 119 -2.66 1.10 19.55
C GLN A 119 -2.05 0.37 18.34
N LEU A 120 -1.72 -0.91 18.49
CA LEU A 120 -1.12 -1.74 17.45
C LEU A 120 -2.06 -1.95 16.27
N ILE A 121 -3.32 -2.37 16.52
CA ILE A 121 -4.30 -2.52 15.44
C ILE A 121 -4.61 -1.18 14.77
N TYR A 122 -4.69 -0.10 15.55
CA TYR A 122 -4.88 1.25 15.03
C TYR A 122 -3.75 1.70 14.12
N GLY A 123 -2.49 1.50 14.53
CA GLY A 123 -1.31 1.81 13.73
C GLY A 123 -1.28 1.04 12.40
N ASN A 124 -1.65 -0.25 12.42
CA ASN A 124 -1.77 -1.03 11.18
C ASN A 124 -2.87 -0.50 10.26
N CYS A 125 -4.04 -0.15 10.78
CA CYS A 125 -5.09 0.49 9.98
C CYS A 125 -4.61 1.80 9.36
N LEU A 126 -3.92 2.64 10.14
CA LEU A 126 -3.36 3.91 9.67
C LEU A 126 -2.38 3.70 8.51
N LEU A 127 -1.48 2.73 8.62
CA LEU A 127 -0.51 2.42 7.57
C LEU A 127 -1.17 1.84 6.30
N LEU A 128 -2.21 1.01 6.43
CA LEU A 128 -2.99 0.53 5.28
C LEU A 128 -3.69 1.69 4.55
N ILE A 129 -4.32 2.61 5.30
CA ILE A 129 -4.93 3.79 4.68
C ILE A 129 -3.89 4.68 4.00
N PHE A 130 -2.69 4.81 4.58
CA PHE A 130 -1.58 5.52 3.95
C PHE A 130 -1.15 4.87 2.62
N GLY A 131 -1.03 3.54 2.58
CA GLY A 131 -0.67 2.82 1.36
C GLY A 131 -1.73 2.96 0.26
N LEU A 132 -3.01 2.84 0.61
CA LEU A 132 -4.11 3.15 -0.31
C LEU A 132 -4.06 4.59 -0.81
N LEU A 133 -3.83 5.57 0.07
CA LEU A 133 -3.69 6.97 -0.30
C LEU A 133 -2.57 7.17 -1.33
N ALA A 134 -1.39 6.56 -1.12
CA ALA A 134 -0.26 6.65 -2.03
C ALA A 134 -0.57 6.01 -3.41
N ILE A 135 -1.24 4.86 -3.43
CA ILE A 135 -1.67 4.21 -4.67
C ILE A 135 -2.65 5.10 -5.43
N PHE A 136 -3.77 5.47 -4.82
CA PHE A 136 -4.85 6.19 -5.52
C PHE A 136 -4.44 7.61 -5.94
N SER A 137 -3.57 8.28 -5.18
CA SER A 137 -3.09 9.62 -5.53
C SER A 137 -2.07 9.61 -6.67
N SER A 138 -1.36 8.49 -6.88
CA SER A 138 -0.37 8.36 -7.97
C SER A 138 -0.96 7.79 -9.26
N LEU A 139 -2.07 7.04 -9.19
CA LEU A 139 -2.69 6.39 -10.36
C LEU A 139 -2.98 7.35 -11.52
N PRO A 140 -3.60 8.53 -11.35
CA PRO A 140 -3.89 9.42 -12.49
C PRO A 140 -2.65 9.78 -13.30
N LEU A 141 -1.56 10.12 -12.61
CA LEU A 141 -0.28 10.44 -13.22
C LEU A 141 0.29 9.21 -13.94
N LEU A 142 0.39 8.08 -13.27
CA LEU A 142 1.03 6.89 -13.84
C LEU A 142 0.26 6.33 -15.04
N ILE A 143 -1.07 6.34 -15.00
CA ILE A 143 -1.92 5.91 -16.12
C ILE A 143 -1.74 6.87 -17.30
N GLY A 144 -1.87 8.17 -17.06
CA GLY A 144 -1.76 9.18 -18.12
C GLY A 144 -0.39 9.17 -18.79
N LEU A 145 0.70 9.07 -18.02
CA LEU A 145 2.07 8.95 -18.56
C LEU A 145 2.25 7.68 -19.40
N THR A 146 1.68 6.55 -18.96
CA THR A 146 1.79 5.28 -19.69
C THR A 146 1.05 5.33 -21.02
N ILE A 147 -0.18 5.85 -21.02
CA ILE A 147 -0.98 6.00 -22.25
C ILE A 147 -0.33 7.04 -23.17
N GLY A 148 0.18 8.16 -22.62
CA GLY A 148 0.89 9.17 -23.38
C GLY A 148 2.14 8.62 -24.08
N ALA A 149 2.88 7.72 -23.41
CA ALA A 149 4.11 7.13 -23.90
C ALA A 149 3.91 5.96 -24.88
N PHE A 150 3.00 5.04 -24.58
CA PHE A 150 2.88 3.76 -25.31
C PHE A 150 1.49 3.52 -25.94
N GLY A 151 0.54 4.42 -25.70
CA GLY A 151 -0.84 4.27 -26.14
C GLY A 151 -1.69 3.38 -25.22
N THR A 152 -3.00 3.37 -25.50
CA THR A 152 -3.99 2.68 -24.66
C THR A 152 -3.83 1.16 -24.71
N LEU A 153 -3.48 0.58 -25.86
CA LEU A 153 -3.29 -0.88 -25.98
C LEU A 153 -2.16 -1.39 -25.09
N ALA A 154 -1.01 -0.71 -25.08
CA ALA A 154 0.10 -1.08 -24.23
C ALA A 154 -0.26 -0.97 -22.74
N PHE A 155 -1.03 0.06 -22.36
CA PHE A 155 -1.55 0.20 -21.02
C PHE A 155 -2.48 -0.96 -20.61
N ILE A 156 -3.36 -1.44 -21.50
CA ILE A 156 -4.20 -2.63 -21.24
C ILE A 156 -3.34 -3.86 -20.95
N VAL A 157 -2.26 -4.07 -21.70
CA VAL A 157 -1.32 -5.18 -21.44
C VAL A 157 -0.65 -5.02 -20.07
N GLN A 158 -0.26 -3.81 -19.70
CA GLN A 158 0.28 -3.54 -18.35
C GLN A 158 -0.77 -3.80 -17.24
N LEU A 159 -2.06 -3.52 -17.47
CA LEU A 159 -3.13 -3.85 -16.53
C LEU A 159 -3.31 -5.36 -16.33
N ILE A 160 -3.15 -6.18 -17.37
CA ILE A 160 -3.18 -7.65 -17.24
C ILE A 160 -2.02 -8.11 -16.34
N PHE A 161 -0.83 -7.55 -16.54
CA PHE A 161 0.34 -7.84 -15.69
C PHE A 161 0.12 -7.37 -14.25
N LEU A 162 -0.50 -6.21 -14.05
CA LEU A 162 -0.91 -5.72 -12.73
C LEU A 162 -1.84 -6.72 -12.01
N GLY A 163 -2.82 -7.30 -12.71
CA GLY A 163 -3.69 -8.35 -12.14
C GLY A 163 -2.91 -9.57 -11.65
N TYR A 164 -1.87 -9.98 -12.39
CA TYR A 164 -0.96 -11.04 -11.97
C TYR A 164 -0.13 -10.63 -10.73
N LEU A 165 0.37 -9.40 -10.67
CA LEU A 165 1.08 -8.86 -9.50
C LEU A 165 0.20 -8.81 -8.25
N VAL A 166 -1.06 -8.38 -8.36
CA VAL A 166 -2.01 -8.38 -7.23
C VAL A 166 -2.21 -9.81 -6.69
N LYS A 167 -2.34 -10.80 -7.58
CA LYS A 167 -2.46 -12.21 -7.18
C LYS A 167 -1.23 -12.67 -6.38
N ILE A 168 -0.04 -12.28 -6.82
CA ILE A 168 1.23 -12.64 -6.19
C ILE A 168 1.41 -11.90 -4.86
N LEU A 169 1.43 -10.57 -4.90
CA LEU A 169 1.85 -9.73 -3.78
C LEU A 169 0.77 -9.58 -2.70
N ILE A 170 -0.50 -9.74 -3.04
CA ILE A 170 -1.61 -9.63 -2.09
C ILE A 170 -2.23 -11.01 -1.83
N VAL A 171 -2.84 -11.63 -2.85
CA VAL A 171 -3.68 -12.82 -2.64
C VAL A 171 -2.88 -14.00 -2.10
N ASN A 172 -1.70 -14.25 -2.64
CA ASN A 172 -0.88 -15.37 -2.18
C ASN A 172 -0.29 -15.10 -0.78
N VAL A 173 0.07 -13.85 -0.44
CA VAL A 173 0.48 -13.48 0.94
C VAL A 173 -0.64 -13.77 1.93
N MET A 174 -1.89 -13.38 1.61
CA MET A 174 -3.03 -13.68 2.48
C MET A 174 -3.31 -15.18 2.60
N LYS A 175 -3.10 -15.94 1.52
CA LYS A 175 -3.19 -17.42 1.55
C LYS A 175 -2.09 -18.03 2.42
N GLU A 176 -0.86 -17.51 2.35
CA GLU A 176 0.26 -17.96 3.17
C GLU A 176 -0.03 -17.74 4.66
N VAL A 177 -0.51 -16.55 5.04
CA VAL A 177 -0.92 -16.25 6.42
C VAL A 177 -2.03 -17.19 6.87
N LYS A 178 -3.04 -17.41 6.02
CA LYS A 178 -4.12 -18.37 6.29
C LYS A 178 -3.58 -19.79 6.50
N THR A 179 -2.70 -20.27 5.62
CA THR A 179 -2.14 -21.61 5.73
C THR A 179 -1.30 -21.76 6.99
N SER A 180 -0.52 -20.72 7.36
CA SER A 180 0.31 -20.71 8.57
C SER A 180 -0.51 -20.78 9.86
N LEU A 181 -1.76 -20.29 9.85
CA LEU A 181 -2.68 -20.41 10.99
C LEU A 181 -3.14 -21.84 11.23
N TYR A 182 -3.33 -22.64 10.16
CA TYR A 182 -4.04 -23.92 10.24
C TYR A 182 -3.15 -25.14 10.04
N ASN A 183 -2.02 -25.02 9.34
CA ASN A 183 -1.12 -26.13 9.05
C ASN A 183 0.16 -26.03 9.91
N GLU A 184 0.72 -27.18 10.30
CA GLU A 184 1.95 -27.26 11.12
C GLU A 184 3.23 -27.21 10.30
N ASN A 185 3.16 -27.53 9.00
CA ASN A 185 4.35 -27.56 8.16
C ASN A 185 4.80 -26.14 7.82
N GLU A 186 6.08 -25.85 8.11
CA GLU A 186 6.75 -24.61 7.73
C GLU A 186 6.49 -24.29 6.26
N ILE A 187 5.81 -23.17 6.01
CA ILE A 187 5.69 -22.66 4.65
C ILE A 187 7.05 -22.06 4.33
N LYS A 188 7.86 -22.81 3.56
CA LYS A 188 9.08 -22.28 2.93
C LYS A 188 8.75 -20.93 2.29
N ASP A 189 9.52 -19.91 2.63
CA ASP A 189 9.49 -18.61 1.95
C ASP A 189 9.46 -18.86 0.45
N LYS A 190 8.30 -18.57 -0.16
CA LYS A 190 8.08 -18.92 -1.55
C LYS A 190 8.87 -17.92 -2.39
N ASP A 191 9.84 -18.39 -3.16
CA ASP A 191 10.62 -17.52 -4.04
C ASP A 191 9.72 -16.87 -5.09
N TRP A 192 9.43 -15.58 -4.86
CA TRP A 192 8.65 -14.74 -5.76
C TRP A 192 9.51 -14.16 -6.88
N GLY A 193 10.83 -14.05 -6.66
CA GLY A 193 11.77 -13.44 -7.58
C GLY A 193 11.97 -14.29 -8.83
N THR A 194 12.12 -15.61 -8.67
CA THR A 194 12.30 -16.54 -9.79
C THR A 194 11.17 -16.50 -10.84
N PRO A 195 9.87 -16.62 -10.49
CA PRO A 195 8.80 -16.55 -11.48
C PRO A 195 8.70 -15.19 -12.18
N ILE A 196 8.91 -14.07 -11.46
CA ILE A 196 8.91 -12.73 -12.05
C ILE A 196 10.09 -12.57 -13.01
N ASN A 197 11.29 -12.97 -12.59
CA ASN A 197 12.50 -12.91 -13.42
C ASN A 197 12.36 -13.73 -14.70
N ASN A 198 11.82 -14.95 -14.59
CA ASN A 198 11.59 -15.81 -15.75
C ASN A 198 10.58 -15.20 -16.72
N PHE A 199 9.54 -14.53 -16.21
CA PHE A 199 8.57 -13.82 -17.05
C PHE A 199 9.21 -12.62 -17.77
N VAL A 200 9.93 -11.75 -17.03
CA VAL A 200 10.59 -10.56 -17.60
C VAL A 200 11.62 -10.97 -18.66
N LYS A 201 12.44 -11.98 -18.40
CA LYS A 201 13.40 -12.51 -19.38
C LYS A 201 12.72 -13.05 -20.65
N ARG A 202 11.56 -13.69 -20.51
CA ARG A 202 10.88 -14.35 -21.64
C ARG A 202 10.00 -13.41 -22.46
N TYR A 203 9.34 -12.45 -21.82
CA TYR A 203 8.33 -11.60 -22.46
C TYR A 203 8.66 -10.11 -22.42
N GLY A 204 9.57 -9.66 -21.56
CA GLY A 204 9.89 -8.24 -21.39
C GLY A 204 10.39 -7.58 -22.68
N GLY A 205 11.32 -8.23 -23.39
CA GLY A 205 11.82 -7.74 -24.67
C GLY A 205 10.76 -7.70 -25.77
N ILE A 206 9.85 -8.69 -25.80
CA ILE A 206 8.75 -8.75 -26.77
C ILE A 206 7.73 -7.62 -26.49
N LEU A 207 7.38 -7.40 -25.23
CA LEU A 207 6.44 -6.35 -24.83
C LEU A 207 7.02 -4.95 -25.06
N LEU A 208 8.32 -4.76 -24.81
CA LEU A 208 9.06 -3.55 -25.16
C LEU A 208 9.04 -3.30 -26.67
N GLY A 209 9.39 -4.33 -27.46
CA GLY A 209 9.39 -4.26 -28.91
C GLY A 209 8.01 -3.92 -29.48
N LEU A 210 6.96 -4.59 -29.00
CA LEU A 210 5.58 -4.31 -29.42
C LEU A 210 5.11 -2.91 -29.02
N SER A 211 5.53 -2.40 -27.85
CA SER A 211 5.17 -1.03 -27.43
C SER A 211 5.82 0.03 -28.31
N ILE A 212 7.10 -0.15 -28.66
CA ILE A 212 7.82 0.74 -29.59
C ILE A 212 7.20 0.65 -30.99
N LEU A 213 6.93 -0.56 -31.46
CA LEU A 213 6.41 -0.81 -32.81
C LEU A 213 4.97 -0.30 -32.96
N ASN A 214 4.12 -0.46 -31.93
CA ASN A 214 2.79 0.15 -31.91
C ASN A 214 2.90 1.67 -32.05
N ARG A 215 3.78 2.31 -31.25
CA ARG A 215 3.92 3.77 -31.21
C ARG A 215 4.54 4.38 -32.47
N TRP A 216 5.39 3.65 -33.17
CA TRP A 216 6.10 4.19 -34.35
C TRP A 216 5.47 3.79 -35.68
N THR A 217 4.56 2.82 -35.70
CA THR A 217 4.05 2.24 -36.95
C THR A 217 2.53 2.22 -37.02
N PHE A 218 1.84 1.88 -35.93
CA PHE A 218 0.41 1.55 -35.98
C PHE A 218 -0.49 2.57 -35.29
N ASN A 219 0.00 3.25 -34.25
CA ASN A 219 -0.70 4.28 -33.47
C ASN A 219 -2.09 3.84 -32.97
N PHE A 220 -2.27 2.55 -32.67
CA PHE A 220 -3.57 2.05 -32.23
C PHE A 220 -3.91 2.54 -30.81
N GLY A 221 -5.06 3.22 -30.69
CA GLY A 221 -5.58 3.71 -29.41
C GLY A 221 -4.81 4.90 -28.83
N GLU A 222 -4.20 5.72 -29.69
CA GLU A 222 -3.38 6.86 -29.29
C GLU A 222 -4.13 8.20 -29.37
N PHE A 223 -3.89 9.06 -28.39
CA PHE A 223 -4.49 10.39 -28.28
C PHE A 223 -3.68 11.50 -28.99
N SER A 224 -2.44 11.21 -29.39
CA SER A 224 -1.63 12.07 -30.25
C SER A 224 -0.86 11.20 -31.23
N LYS A 225 -0.69 11.70 -32.46
CA LYS A 225 0.11 11.05 -33.51
C LYS A 225 1.60 11.39 -33.42
N ASP A 226 1.98 12.29 -32.51
CA ASP A 226 3.36 12.71 -32.36
C ASP A 226 4.13 11.70 -31.50
N ASN A 227 5.37 11.43 -31.93
CA ASN A 227 6.26 10.57 -31.18
C ASN A 227 6.64 11.23 -29.84
N PRO A 228 6.59 10.48 -28.72
CA PRO A 228 6.88 11.04 -27.43
C PRO A 228 8.39 11.32 -27.36
N GLY A 229 8.74 12.47 -26.77
CA GLY A 229 10.13 12.74 -26.42
C GLY A 229 10.68 11.67 -25.46
N LEU A 230 12.01 11.51 -25.43
CA LEU A 230 12.69 10.47 -24.63
C LEU A 230 12.23 10.44 -23.16
N MET A 231 12.03 11.60 -22.52
CA MET A 231 11.57 11.68 -21.13
C MET A 231 10.14 11.17 -20.96
N SER A 232 9.24 11.53 -21.89
CA SER A 232 7.87 11.02 -21.89
C SER A 232 7.84 9.51 -22.13
N PHE A 233 8.68 9.00 -23.04
CA PHE A 233 8.81 7.56 -23.30
C PHE A 233 9.28 6.79 -22.06
N LEU A 234 10.32 7.30 -21.37
CA LEU A 234 10.82 6.69 -20.14
C LEU A 234 9.78 6.70 -19.01
N SER A 235 8.98 7.77 -18.92
CA SER A 235 7.96 7.92 -17.89
C SER A 235 6.84 6.86 -17.99
N GLY A 236 6.57 6.34 -19.18
CA GLY A 236 5.58 5.27 -19.38
C GLY A 236 5.98 3.93 -18.74
N PHE A 237 7.26 3.72 -18.44
CA PHE A 237 7.71 2.54 -17.71
C PHE A 237 7.51 2.63 -16.21
N LEU A 238 7.15 3.79 -15.65
CA LEU A 238 7.05 4.00 -14.21
C LEU A 238 5.86 3.28 -13.57
N PHE A 239 4.78 3.04 -14.32
CA PHE A 239 3.55 2.45 -13.79
C PHE A 239 3.80 1.10 -13.10
N LEU A 240 4.40 0.14 -13.81
CA LEU A 240 4.59 -1.21 -13.27
C LEU A 240 5.54 -1.25 -12.06
N PRO A 241 6.74 -0.66 -12.07
CA PRO A 241 7.65 -0.70 -10.93
C PRO A 241 7.07 0.00 -9.68
N LEU A 242 6.48 1.19 -9.83
CA LEU A 242 5.95 1.93 -8.69
C LEU A 242 4.72 1.24 -8.09
N ILE A 243 3.78 0.79 -8.92
CA ILE A 243 2.62 0.04 -8.42
C ILE A 243 3.06 -1.29 -7.82
N SER A 244 4.06 -1.98 -8.37
CA SER A 244 4.62 -3.20 -7.76
C SER A 244 5.18 -2.94 -6.38
N LEU A 245 5.92 -1.84 -6.20
CA LEU A 245 6.47 -1.43 -4.91
C LEU A 245 5.34 -1.16 -3.90
N PHE A 246 4.31 -0.42 -4.31
CA PHE A 246 3.17 -0.15 -3.44
C PHE A 246 2.39 -1.43 -3.08
N LEU A 247 2.13 -2.31 -4.04
CA LEU A 247 1.47 -3.61 -3.78
C LEU A 247 2.30 -4.51 -2.86
N LEU A 248 3.63 -4.50 -3.00
CA LEU A 248 4.52 -5.25 -2.12
C LEU A 248 4.43 -4.72 -0.69
N ALA A 249 4.52 -3.40 -0.51
CA ALA A 249 4.36 -2.76 0.79
C ALA A 249 2.98 -3.07 1.41
N GLU A 250 1.91 -2.93 0.62
CA GLU A 250 0.53 -3.18 1.05
C GLU A 250 0.32 -4.65 1.44
N GLY A 251 0.91 -5.60 0.70
CA GLY A 251 0.86 -7.02 1.02
C GLY A 251 1.49 -7.34 2.38
N GLN A 252 2.64 -6.71 2.70
CA GLN A 252 3.28 -6.86 4.01
C GLN A 252 2.48 -6.18 5.12
N LEU A 253 1.89 -5.01 4.86
CA LEU A 253 1.01 -4.33 5.80
C LEU A 253 -0.24 -5.16 6.11
N LEU A 254 -0.84 -5.82 5.12
CA LEU A 254 -1.97 -6.72 5.31
C LEU A 254 -1.57 -7.95 6.14
N LYS A 255 -0.40 -8.55 5.88
CA LYS A 255 0.15 -9.65 6.69
C LYS A 255 0.29 -9.21 8.15
N ASN A 256 0.84 -8.03 8.40
CA ASN A 256 0.98 -7.48 9.75
C ASN A 256 -0.36 -7.13 10.39
N PHE A 257 -1.31 -6.60 9.63
CA PHE A 257 -2.66 -6.32 10.09
C PHE A 257 -3.36 -7.57 10.60
N VAL A 258 -3.25 -8.70 9.89
CA VAL A 258 -3.82 -9.99 10.37
C VAL A 258 -3.19 -10.42 11.69
N LYS A 259 -1.86 -10.32 11.83
CA LYS A 259 -1.17 -10.63 13.09
C LYS A 259 -1.65 -9.73 14.22
N SER A 260 -1.73 -8.42 13.98
CA SER A 260 -2.22 -7.42 14.92
C SER A 260 -3.69 -7.67 15.30
N PHE A 261 -4.52 -8.11 14.36
CA PHE A 261 -5.91 -8.49 14.63
C PHE A 261 -5.98 -9.64 15.63
N TYR A 262 -5.17 -10.70 15.44
CA TYR A 262 -5.16 -11.82 16.39
C TYR A 262 -4.59 -11.45 17.75
N PHE A 263 -3.53 -10.65 17.78
CA PHE A 263 -2.99 -10.08 19.02
C PHE A 263 -4.05 -9.26 19.77
N PHE A 264 -4.85 -8.47 19.06
CA PHE A 264 -5.94 -7.69 19.62
C PHE A 264 -7.12 -8.56 20.10
N LYS A 265 -7.52 -9.54 19.29
CA LYS A 265 -8.61 -10.48 19.57
C LYS A 265 -8.35 -11.23 20.88
N TYR A 266 -7.15 -11.78 21.04
CA TYR A 266 -6.70 -12.56 22.19
C TYR A 266 -5.78 -11.77 23.13
N ARG A 267 -6.03 -10.46 23.28
CA ARG A 267 -5.14 -9.53 23.98
C ARG A 267 -4.85 -9.91 25.44
N LYS A 268 -5.76 -10.58 26.14
CA LYS A 268 -5.55 -10.97 27.55
C LYS A 268 -4.63 -12.19 27.61
N GLU A 269 -4.92 -13.17 26.77
CA GLU A 269 -4.18 -14.41 26.62
C GLU A 269 -2.76 -14.15 26.12
N TYR A 270 -2.57 -13.25 25.14
CA TYR A 270 -1.25 -12.85 24.69
C TYR A 270 -0.46 -12.03 25.72
N ARG A 271 -1.14 -11.22 26.54
CA ARG A 271 -0.49 -10.48 27.61
C ARG A 271 0.13 -11.44 28.63
N GLU A 272 -0.60 -12.48 28.99
CA GLU A 272 -0.11 -13.54 29.89
C GLU A 272 0.95 -14.40 29.20
N TYR A 273 0.66 -14.91 28.01
CA TYR A 273 1.57 -15.78 27.26
C TYR A 273 2.94 -15.17 26.96
N PHE A 274 2.99 -13.86 26.65
CA PHE A 274 4.24 -13.15 26.42
C PHE A 274 4.83 -12.47 27.66
N ASN A 275 4.17 -12.55 28.82
CA ASN A 275 4.54 -11.85 30.05
C ASN A 275 4.75 -10.34 29.83
N ILE A 276 3.77 -9.68 29.20
CA ILE A 276 3.86 -8.26 28.85
C ILE A 276 3.68 -7.40 30.11
N THR A 277 4.66 -6.56 30.40
CA THR A 277 4.67 -5.67 31.56
C THR A 277 3.60 -4.58 31.48
N ASN A 278 3.20 -4.02 32.64
CA ASN A 278 2.26 -2.89 32.69
C ASN A 278 2.77 -1.68 31.91
N ASP A 279 4.08 -1.42 31.96
CA ASP A 279 4.74 -0.33 31.23
C ASP A 279 4.60 -0.48 29.72
N GLN A 280 4.84 -1.68 29.20
CA GLN A 280 4.66 -1.99 27.78
C GLN A 280 3.18 -1.94 27.36
N TRP A 281 2.29 -2.41 28.23
CA TRP A 281 0.88 -2.56 27.89
C TRP A 281 0.08 -1.26 27.95
N TYR A 282 0.38 -0.38 28.90
CA TYR A 282 -0.38 0.85 29.14
C TYR A 282 0.43 2.13 28.92
N GLY A 283 1.74 2.00 28.73
CA GLY A 283 2.68 3.11 28.69
C GLY A 283 3.13 3.53 30.09
N LYS A 284 4.38 4.02 30.17
CA LYS A 284 5.06 4.43 31.42
C LYS A 284 4.21 5.34 32.32
N PHE A 285 3.41 6.23 31.74
CA PHE A 285 2.59 7.16 32.53
C PHE A 285 1.45 6.45 33.26
N ARG A 286 0.62 5.67 32.56
CA ARG A 286 -0.52 4.97 33.17
C ARG A 286 -0.09 3.83 34.09
N ALA A 287 1.00 3.14 33.75
CA ALA A 287 1.51 2.03 34.54
C ALA A 287 1.88 2.43 35.98
N ARG A 288 2.41 3.65 36.19
CA ARG A 288 2.71 4.22 37.52
C ARG A 288 1.49 4.34 38.44
N PHE A 289 0.29 4.43 37.88
CA PHE A 289 -0.95 4.51 38.65
C PHE A 289 -1.58 3.13 38.93
N MET A 290 -1.04 2.05 38.35
CA MET A 290 -1.52 0.68 38.54
C MET A 290 -0.55 -0.19 39.35
N SER A 291 0.64 0.31 39.68
CA SER A 291 1.63 -0.35 40.53
C SER A 291 1.54 0.10 42.00
N LYS A 292 0.46 0.79 42.38
CA LYS A 292 0.09 1.13 43.77
C LYS A 292 -1.13 0.31 44.14
#